data_AF-A0A7L3G8X1-F1
#
_entry.id   AF-A0A7L3G8X1-F1
#
_cell.length_a   1.000
_cell.length_b   1.000
_cell.length_c   1.000
_cell.angle_alpha   90.00
_cell.angle_beta   90.00
_cell.angle_gamma   90.00
#
_symmetry.space_group_name_H-M   'P 1'
#
loop_
_entity.id
_entity.type
_entity.pdbx_description
1 polymer ?
#
loop_
_entity_poly.entity_id
_entity_poly.type
_entity_poly.pdbx_seq_one_letter_code
_entity_poly.pdbx_strand_id
1 'polypeptide(L)' 'VTATDRDEGPNAEVKYSFFNIPEKFDKTFKLDPESGEIEITEKLNFEEQEFYELDVQARDAGGLSSHSKVL' A
#
# COMPACT_ATOMS: atom_id res chain seq x y z
N VAL A 1 1.42 -20.66 -11.14
CA VAL A 1 2.70 -20.80 -10.41
C VAL A 1 2.45 -20.28 -9.02
N THR A 2 2.39 -21.17 -8.02
CA THR A 2 2.01 -20.81 -6.64
C THR A 2 3.30 -20.72 -5.84
N ALA A 3 3.58 -19.57 -5.26
CA ALA A 3 4.71 -19.37 -4.35
C ALA A 3 4.16 -19.38 -2.92
N THR A 4 4.50 -20.41 -2.15
CA THR A 4 4.23 -20.50 -0.70
C THR A 4 5.53 -20.10 -0.01
N ASP A 5 5.57 -18.90 0.56
CA ASP A 5 6.66 -18.54 1.47
C ASP A 5 6.32 -19.00 2.90
N ARG A 6 7.36 -19.37 3.65
CA ARG A 6 7.32 -20.22 4.85
C ARG A 6 7.74 -19.48 6.12
N ASP A 7 7.53 -18.17 6.19
CA ASP A 7 7.86 -17.40 7.38
C ASP A 7 6.66 -17.33 8.35
N GLU A 8 6.48 -18.37 9.16
CA GLU A 8 5.62 -18.32 10.36
C GLU A 8 6.42 -17.76 11.54
N GLY A 9 6.05 -16.56 12.01
CA GLY A 9 6.59 -15.95 13.24
C GLY A 9 6.42 -14.43 13.30
N PRO A 10 6.64 -13.78 14.45
CA PRO A 10 6.45 -12.33 14.66
C PRO A 10 7.37 -11.41 13.81
N ASN A 11 8.28 -11.98 13.02
CA ASN A 11 9.05 -11.25 12.01
C ASN A 11 8.28 -11.09 10.67
N ALA A 12 7.11 -11.71 10.54
CA ALA A 12 6.20 -11.56 9.40
C ALA A 12 5.29 -10.32 9.53
N GLU A 13 5.45 -9.51 10.58
CA GLU A 13 4.68 -8.30 10.77
C GLU A 13 5.20 -7.21 9.82
N VAL A 14 4.62 -7.19 8.62
CA VAL A 14 4.92 -6.22 7.57
C VAL A 14 3.96 -5.05 7.74
N LYS A 15 4.51 -3.85 7.87
CA LYS A 15 3.74 -2.61 7.90
C LYS A 15 3.66 -1.98 6.53
N TYR A 16 2.44 -1.69 6.10
CA TYR A 16 2.18 -1.03 4.83
C TYR A 16 2.00 0.47 5.04
N SER A 17 2.59 1.28 4.17
CA SER A 17 2.44 2.74 4.16
C SER A 17 2.48 3.27 2.73
N PHE A 18 1.82 4.41 2.48
CA PHE A 18 2.05 5.11 1.22
C PHE A 18 3.42 5.78 1.22
N PHE A 19 4.07 5.76 0.07
CA PHE A 19 5.40 6.32 -0.13
C PHE A 19 5.35 7.32 -1.27
N ASN A 20 5.64 8.59 -1.00
CA ASN A 20 5.76 9.63 -2.03
C ASN A 20 4.49 9.82 -2.92
N ILE A 21 3.30 9.70 -2.32
CA ILE A 21 2.04 10.01 -3.01
C ILE A 21 1.66 11.50 -2.88
N PRO A 22 0.91 12.07 -3.84
CA PRO A 22 0.32 13.41 -3.70
C PRO A 22 -0.58 13.52 -2.47
N GLU A 23 -0.58 14.67 -1.77
CA GLU A 23 -1.45 14.93 -0.61
C GLU A 23 -2.94 14.73 -0.90
N LYS A 24 -3.37 14.93 -2.16
CA LYS A 24 -4.76 14.65 -2.57
C LYS A 24 -5.08 13.17 -2.39
N PHE A 25 -4.16 12.29 -2.78
CA PHE A 25 -4.36 10.84 -2.72
C PHE A 25 -4.31 10.33 -1.28
N ASP A 26 -3.53 10.96 -0.40
CA ASP A 26 -3.50 10.63 1.04
C ASP A 26 -4.86 10.85 1.73
N LYS A 27 -5.70 11.76 1.20
CA LYS A 27 -7.06 11.99 1.68
C LYS A 27 -8.11 11.10 1.01
N THR A 28 -7.86 10.72 -0.24
CA THR A 28 -8.78 9.93 -1.07
C THR A 28 -8.62 8.43 -0.85
N PHE A 29 -7.42 7.95 -0.53
CA PHE A 29 -7.11 6.56 -0.29
C PHE A 29 -6.60 6.36 1.13
N LYS A 30 -7.06 5.27 1.74
CA LYS A 30 -6.63 4.83 3.05
C LYS A 30 -6.00 3.46 2.90
N LEU A 31 -4.81 3.29 3.47
CA LEU A 31 -4.11 2.01 3.50
C LEU A 31 -4.12 1.48 4.93
N ASP A 32 -4.60 0.25 5.09
CA ASP A 32 -4.48 -0.45 6.36
C ASP A 32 -3.01 -0.91 6.54
N PRO A 33 -2.32 -0.46 7.60
CA PRO A 33 -0.92 -0.78 7.80
C PRO A 33 -0.67 -2.24 8.19
N GLU A 34 -1.67 -2.99 8.63
CA GLU A 34 -1.52 -4.40 9.05
C GLU A 34 -1.91 -5.37 7.93
N SER A 35 -3.01 -5.10 7.21
CA SER A 35 -3.47 -5.98 6.13
C SER A 35 -2.95 -5.59 4.74
N GLY A 36 -2.57 -4.32 4.55
CA GLY A 36 -2.23 -3.77 3.24
C GLY A 36 -3.45 -3.50 2.35
N GLU A 37 -4.67 -3.56 2.91
CA GLU A 37 -5.90 -3.24 2.19
C GLU A 37 -5.99 -1.74 1.88
N ILE A 38 -6.33 -1.41 0.64
CA ILE A 38 -6.52 -0.03 0.19
C ILE A 38 -8.03 0.22 0.06
N GLU A 39 -8.52 1.17 0.84
CA GLU A 39 -9.89 1.66 0.80
C GLU A 39 -9.94 3.05 0.18
N ILE A 40 -11.05 3.35 -0.48
CA ILE A 40 -11.33 4.67 -1.03
C ILE A 40 -12.26 5.40 -0.07
N THR A 41 -11.82 6.54 0.45
CA THR A 41 -12.58 7.38 1.40
C THR A 41 -13.33 8.51 0.70
N GLU A 42 -12.86 8.96 -0.47
CA GLU A 42 -13.50 10.03 -1.25
C GLU A 42 -13.94 9.55 -2.63
N LYS A 43 -14.88 10.28 -3.25
CA LYS A 43 -15.33 9.93 -4.60
C LYS A 43 -14.21 10.13 -5.62
N LEU A 44 -13.87 9.06 -6.33
CA LEU A 44 -13.04 9.14 -7.52
C LEU A 44 -13.89 9.67 -8.68
N ASN A 45 -13.47 10.80 -9.25
CA ASN A 45 -14.05 11.32 -10.47
C ASN A 45 -13.10 11.10 -11.64
N PHE A 46 -13.51 10.27 -12.59
CA PHE A 46 -12.74 9.95 -13.79
C PHE A 46 -12.49 11.18 -14.69
N GLU A 47 -13.41 12.16 -14.70
CA GLU A 47 -13.24 13.39 -15.49
C GLU A 47 -12.15 14.31 -14.92
N GLU A 48 -11.87 14.20 -13.62
CA GLU A 48 -10.83 14.99 -12.96
C GLU A 48 -9.47 14.30 -12.95
N GLN A 49 -9.45 12.98 -12.85
CA GLN A 49 -8.23 12.19 -12.79
C GLN A 49 -8.49 10.77 -13.34
N GLU A 50 -7.86 10.46 -14.47
CA GLU A 50 -8.02 9.20 -15.18
C GLU A 50 -7.27 8.03 -14.52
N PHE A 51 -6.09 8.30 -13.96
CA PHE A 51 -5.20 7.31 -13.34
C PHE A 51 -4.67 7.79 -11.99
N TYR A 52 -4.56 6.86 -11.04
CA TYR A 52 -4.03 7.10 -9.70
C TYR A 52 -2.83 6.20 -9.46
N GLU A 53 -1.63 6.78 -9.52
CA GLU A 53 -0.42 6.04 -9.17
C GLU A 53 -0.20 6.12 -7.66
N LEU A 54 -0.34 4.98 -6.97
CA LEU A 54 -0.09 4.84 -5.55
C LEU A 54 1.17 4.00 -5.35
N ASP A 55 2.23 4.64 -4.85
CA ASP A 55 3.43 3.95 -4.38
C ASP A 55 3.18 3.47 -2.95
N VAL A 56 3.15 2.15 -2.76
CA VAL A 56 2.97 1.49 -1.46
C VAL A 56 4.30 0.89 -1.04
N GLN A 57 4.73 1.21 0.19
CA GLN A 57 5.88 0.62 0.85
C GLN A 57 5.40 -0.44 1.85
N ALA A 58 6.05 -1.61 1.82
CA ALA A 58 5.89 -2.68 2.78
C ALA A 58 7.19 -2.80 3.57
N ARG A 59 7.17 -2.58 4.88
CA ARG A 59 8.36 -2.60 5.75
C ARG A 59 8.24 -3.68 6.80
N ASP A 60 9.21 -4.59 6.86
CA ASP A 60 9.26 -5.62 7.88
C ASP A 60 9.81 -5.09 9.22
N ALA A 61 9.63 -5.88 10.29
CA ALA A 61 10.20 -5.59 11.61
C ALA A 61 11.74 -5.60 11.62
N GLY A 62 12.38 -6.24 10.64
CA GLY A 62 13.83 -6.28 10.44
C GLY A 62 14.42 -5.02 9.80
N GLY A 63 13.58 -4.10 9.35
CA GLY A 63 13.97 -2.84 8.72
C GLY A 63 14.17 -2.91 7.20
N LEU A 64 13.91 -4.05 6.56
CA LEU A 64 13.86 -4.15 5.10
C LEU A 64 12.54 -3.57 4.59
N SER A 65 12.61 -2.86 3.47
CA SER A 65 11.44 -2.27 2.82
C SER A 65 11.37 -2.68 1.36
N SER A 66 10.20 -3.12 0.93
CA SER A 66 9.83 -3.34 -0.46
C SER A 66 8.85 -2.26 -0.91
N HIS A 67 8.84 -1.95 -2.21
CA HIS A 67 7.96 -0.95 -2.80
C HIS A 67 7.17 -1.56 -3.96
N SER A 68 5.90 -1.20 -4.08
CA SER A 68 5.00 -1.63 -5.16
C SER A 68 4.19 -0.46 -5.67
N LYS A 69 3.99 -0.41 -7.00
CA LYS A 69 3.14 0.58 -7.67
C LYS A 69 1.76 -0.01 -7.95
N VAL A 70 0.73 0.71 -7.55
CA VAL A 70 -0.66 0.46 -7.94
C VAL A 70 -1.05 1.53 -8.95
N LEU A 71 -1.59 1.12 -10.11
CA LEU A 71 -1.97 1.97 -11.25
C LEU A 71 -3.48 1.91 -11.49
#